data_AF-A0A964D7H5-F1
#
_entry.id   AF-A0A964D7H5-F1
#
_cell.length_a   1.000
_cell.length_b   1.000
_cell.length_c   1.000
_cell.angle_alpha   90.00
_cell.angle_beta   90.00
_cell.angle_gamma   90.00
#
_symmetry.space_group_name_H-M   'P 1'
#
loop_
_entity.id
_entity.type
_entity.pdbx_description
1 polymer ?
#
loop_
_entity_poly.entity_id
_entity_poly.type
_entity_poly.pdbx_seq_one_letter_code
_entity_poly.pdbx_strand_id
1 'polypeptide(L)'
;MALSYLGSVGVLSTLTTGCDLIKQDKSLSASKAEKIVNKWKSSRSGTIQILGVRENPDNTAVATLQASNLIVKTDFLGTITEKNFSGPGEAKFSRYTDGSWALTGLFFGNDILDSFWFKDLNIKDD
;
A
#
# COMPACT_ATOMS: atom_id res chain seq x y z
N MET A 1 -51.58 1.32 -38.35
CA MET A 1 -52.63 2.11 -37.66
C MET A 1 -53.33 1.17 -36.67
N ALA A 2 -53.60 1.65 -35.44
CA ALA A 2 -54.23 0.99 -34.26
C ALA A 2 -53.41 -0.18 -33.63
N LEU A 3 -52.81 -0.12 -32.43
CA LEU A 3 -53.07 0.47 -31.10
C LEU A 3 -54.04 -0.32 -30.19
N SER A 4 -53.45 -0.85 -29.10
CA SER A 4 -53.95 -1.03 -27.71
C SER A 4 -55.09 -2.08 -27.46
N TYR A 5 -55.15 -2.84 -26.34
CA TYR A 5 -54.92 -2.48 -24.93
C TYR A 5 -54.58 -3.67 -23.98
N LEU A 6 -53.81 -3.32 -22.92
CA LEU A 6 -53.87 -3.67 -21.48
C LEU A 6 -54.08 -5.11 -20.97
N GLY A 7 -53.23 -5.48 -20.00
CA GLY A 7 -53.50 -6.48 -18.97
C GLY A 7 -52.35 -6.57 -17.97
N SER A 8 -52.39 -5.78 -16.90
CA SER A 8 -51.44 -5.81 -15.78
C SER A 8 -51.64 -7.06 -14.92
N VAL A 9 -50.54 -7.73 -14.53
CA VAL A 9 -50.49 -8.54 -13.31
C VAL A 9 -49.19 -8.22 -12.61
N GLY A 10 -49.29 -7.59 -11.44
CA GLY A 10 -48.16 -7.39 -10.55
C GLY A 10 -47.79 -8.71 -9.89
N VAL A 11 -46.49 -8.97 -9.75
CA VAL A 11 -45.98 -9.79 -8.66
C VAL A 11 -44.77 -9.08 -8.05
N LEU A 12 -44.99 -8.78 -6.78
CA LEU A 12 -44.07 -8.26 -5.79
C LEU A 12 -43.02 -9.32 -5.44
N SER A 13 -41.82 -8.86 -5.04
CA SER A 13 -40.76 -9.62 -4.35
C SER A 13 -39.95 -10.56 -5.24
N THR A 14 -38.62 -10.45 -5.31
CA THR A 14 -37.71 -10.23 -4.18
C THR A 14 -36.57 -9.29 -4.57
N LEU A 15 -36.32 -8.26 -3.74
CA LEU A 15 -34.95 -7.85 -3.49
C LEU A 15 -34.22 -9.12 -3.06
N THR A 16 -33.48 -9.75 -3.97
CA THR A 16 -32.39 -10.60 -3.54
C THR A 16 -31.36 -9.62 -3.01
N THR A 17 -31.42 -9.38 -1.70
CA THR A 17 -30.27 -9.06 -0.87
C THR A 17 -29.21 -10.14 -1.11
N GLY A 18 -28.56 -10.05 -2.26
CA GLY A 18 -27.19 -10.46 -2.39
C GLY A 18 -26.43 -9.48 -1.53
N CYS A 19 -26.31 -9.84 -0.26
CA CYS A 19 -25.22 -9.37 0.58
C CYS A 19 -23.93 -9.84 -0.10
N ASP A 20 -23.56 -9.18 -1.19
CA ASP A 20 -22.18 -8.81 -1.40
C ASP A 20 -21.90 -7.77 -0.30
N LEU A 21 -21.83 -8.27 0.94
CA LEU A 21 -20.72 -7.91 1.79
C LEU A 21 -19.49 -8.32 1.00
N ILE A 22 -19.15 -7.50 -0.01
CA ILE A 22 -17.79 -7.09 -0.22
C ILE A 22 -17.42 -6.60 1.17
N LYS A 23 -16.96 -7.53 2.02
CA LYS A 23 -15.84 -7.24 2.90
C LYS A 23 -14.87 -6.67 1.88
N GLN A 24 -14.87 -5.34 1.73
CA GLN A 24 -13.70 -4.65 1.27
C GLN A 24 -12.68 -5.21 2.21
N ASP A 25 -11.95 -6.19 1.73
CA ASP A 25 -10.88 -6.76 2.47
C ASP A 25 -9.92 -5.60 2.52
N LYS A 26 -10.06 -4.81 3.59
CA LYS A 26 -9.22 -3.66 3.88
C LYS A 26 -7.85 -4.18 4.32
N SER A 27 -7.55 -5.45 4.05
CA SER A 27 -6.21 -5.99 3.91
C SER A 27 -5.36 -5.11 2.99
N LEU A 28 -4.08 -5.01 3.36
CA LEU A 28 -3.05 -4.40 2.55
C LEU A 28 -2.64 -5.38 1.45
N SER A 29 -3.19 -5.20 0.25
CA SER A 29 -2.72 -5.94 -0.93
C SER A 29 -1.28 -5.53 -1.29
N ALA A 30 -0.55 -6.44 -1.94
CA ALA A 30 0.78 -6.14 -2.50
C ALA A 30 0.75 -4.93 -3.43
N SER A 31 -0.27 -4.85 -4.31
CA SER A 31 -0.43 -3.71 -5.23
C SER A 31 -0.64 -2.37 -4.51
N LYS A 32 -1.37 -2.36 -3.39
CA LYS A 32 -1.57 -1.16 -2.58
C LYS A 32 -0.30 -0.76 -1.84
N ALA A 33 0.41 -1.73 -1.25
CA ALA A 33 1.72 -1.51 -0.64
C ALA A 33 2.71 -0.91 -1.67
N GLU A 34 2.72 -1.46 -2.88
CA GLU A 34 3.58 -1.02 -3.98
C GLU A 34 3.27 0.42 -4.41
N LYS A 35 1.99 0.80 -4.54
CA LYS A 35 1.60 2.19 -4.80
C LYS A 35 2.10 3.15 -3.72
N ILE A 36 1.89 2.82 -2.45
CA ILE A 36 2.30 3.68 -1.34
C ILE A 36 3.84 3.83 -1.29
N VAL A 37 4.57 2.73 -1.45
CA VAL A 37 6.04 2.75 -1.51
C VAL A 37 6.54 3.52 -2.73
N ASN A 38 5.89 3.38 -3.88
CA ASN A 38 6.21 4.14 -5.09
C ASN A 38 5.93 5.65 -4.92
N LYS A 39 4.90 6.05 -4.16
CA LYS A 39 4.70 7.46 -3.78
C LYS A 39 5.89 7.99 -2.99
N TRP A 40 6.39 7.25 -1.99
CA TRP A 40 7.60 7.64 -1.25
C TRP A 40 8.84 7.71 -2.15
N LYS A 41 8.98 6.74 -3.06
CA LYS A 41 10.11 6.64 -3.99
C LYS A 41 10.04 7.62 -5.17
N SER A 42 8.91 8.29 -5.40
CA SER A 42 8.70 9.18 -6.57
C SER A 42 9.75 10.27 -6.73
N SER A 43 10.36 10.74 -5.62
CA SER A 43 11.45 11.72 -5.62
C SER A 43 12.85 11.12 -5.67
N ARG A 44 12.97 9.81 -5.94
CA ARG A 44 14.22 9.05 -5.89
C ARG A 44 14.39 8.19 -7.15
N SER A 45 15.64 8.06 -7.61
CA SER A 45 16.01 7.14 -8.69
C SER A 45 16.14 5.70 -8.19
N GLY A 46 16.01 4.74 -9.09
CA GLY A 46 16.10 3.30 -8.80
C GLY A 46 14.76 2.58 -8.89
N THR A 47 14.70 1.36 -8.36
CA THR A 47 13.51 0.51 -8.32
C THR A 47 13.36 -0.14 -6.95
N ILE A 48 12.11 -0.36 -6.54
CA ILE A 48 11.75 -1.12 -5.35
C ILE A 48 10.66 -2.09 -5.76
N GLN A 49 10.92 -3.37 -5.54
CA GLN A 49 9.95 -4.45 -5.76
C GLN A 49 9.40 -4.93 -4.42
N ILE A 50 8.09 -5.15 -4.35
CA ILE A 50 7.44 -5.80 -3.21
C ILE A 50 7.51 -7.31 -3.42
N LEU A 51 8.21 -8.02 -2.54
CA LEU A 51 8.32 -9.49 -2.59
C LEU A 51 7.15 -10.19 -1.88
N GLY A 52 6.57 -9.53 -0.88
CA GLY A 52 5.44 -10.05 -0.13
C GLY A 52 4.95 -9.06 0.91
N VAL A 53 3.71 -9.25 1.37
CA VAL A 53 3.08 -8.46 2.44
C VAL A 53 2.57 -9.42 3.50
N ARG A 54 2.90 -9.14 4.76
CA ARG A 54 2.41 -9.87 5.93
C ARG A 54 1.69 -8.90 6.85
N GLU A 55 0.41 -9.14 7.07
CA GLU A 55 -0.34 -8.41 8.09
C GLU A 55 -0.13 -9.03 9.47
N ASN A 56 -0.09 -8.16 10.46
CA ASN A 56 -0.02 -8.51 11.86
C ASN A 56 -1.41 -8.27 12.50
N PRO A 57 -1.73 -8.97 13.60
CA PRO A 57 -3.03 -8.84 14.28
C PRO A 57 -3.25 -7.47 14.93
N ASP A 58 -2.23 -6.62 15.04
CA ASP A 58 -2.22 -5.32 15.71
C ASP A 58 -2.50 -4.14 14.77
N ASN A 59 -3.20 -4.36 13.65
CA ASN A 59 -3.45 -3.36 12.60
C ASN A 59 -2.17 -2.81 11.94
N THR A 60 -1.07 -3.57 12.00
CA THR A 60 0.15 -3.26 11.25
C THR A 60 0.39 -4.28 10.14
N ALA A 61 1.19 -3.91 9.16
CA ALA A 61 1.65 -4.82 8.13
C ALA A 61 3.11 -4.55 7.78
N VAL A 62 3.82 -5.59 7.37
CA VAL A 62 5.20 -5.51 6.92
C VAL A 62 5.26 -6.05 5.50
N ALA A 63 5.81 -5.25 4.59
CA ALA A 63 6.14 -5.71 3.24
C ALA A 63 7.65 -5.91 3.10
N THR A 64 8.04 -7.05 2.56
CA THR A 64 9.44 -7.33 2.21
C THR A 64 9.75 -6.68 0.87
N LEU A 65 10.85 -5.95 0.82
CA LEU A 65 11.27 -5.17 -0.35
C LEU A 65 12.57 -5.72 -0.93
N GLN A 66 12.73 -5.56 -2.24
CA GLN A 66 14.02 -5.66 -2.92
C GLN A 66 14.27 -4.37 -3.68
N ALA A 67 15.29 -3.61 -3.27
CA ALA A 67 15.72 -2.40 -3.95
C ALA A 67 16.82 -2.72 -4.97
N SER A 68 16.82 -1.99 -6.08
CA SER A 68 17.88 -1.99 -7.08
C SER A 68 18.15 -0.59 -7.59
N ASN A 69 19.42 -0.19 -7.53
CA ASN A 69 19.93 1.13 -7.87
C ASN A 69 19.20 2.30 -7.18
N LEU A 70 18.74 2.11 -5.94
CA LEU A 70 18.00 3.11 -5.18
C LEU A 70 18.94 4.21 -4.69
N ILE A 71 18.68 5.45 -5.07
CA ILE A 71 19.45 6.60 -4.56
C ILE A 71 18.87 7.06 -3.22
N VAL A 72 19.65 6.86 -2.17
CA VAL A 72 19.31 7.23 -0.79
C VAL A 72 20.12 8.44 -0.38
N LYS A 73 19.42 9.49 0.08
CA LYS A 73 20.07 10.70 0.63
C LYS A 73 20.23 10.52 2.13
N THR A 74 21.46 10.54 2.62
CA THR A 74 21.79 10.51 4.04
C THR A 74 22.43 11.81 4.46
N ASP A 75 21.98 12.38 5.58
CA ASP A 75 22.64 13.50 6.23
C ASP A 75 23.59 12.96 7.31
N PHE A 76 24.89 13.12 7.08
CA PHE A 76 25.90 12.87 8.09
C PHE A 76 26.61 14.18 8.40
N LEU A 77 26.45 14.66 9.64
CA LEU A 77 27.08 15.90 10.14
C LEU A 77 26.74 17.15 9.30
N GLY A 78 25.51 17.26 8.78
CA GLY A 78 25.06 18.41 7.99
C GLY A 78 25.45 18.34 6.51
N THR A 79 26.09 17.25 6.07
CA THR A 79 26.41 17.01 4.66
C THR A 79 25.48 15.95 4.10
N ILE A 80 24.69 16.35 3.10
CA ILE A 80 23.84 15.42 2.34
C ILE A 80 24.74 14.63 1.38
N THR A 81 24.82 13.33 1.62
CA THR A 81 25.48 12.37 0.75
C THR A 81 24.43 11.51 0.05
N GLU A 82 24.61 11.31 -1.26
CA GLU A 82 23.79 10.38 -2.02
C GLU A 82 24.52 9.03 -2.11
N LYS A 83 23.85 7.96 -1.68
CA LYS A 83 24.35 6.60 -1.80
C LYS A 83 23.47 5.81 -2.75
N ASN A 84 24.10 5.04 -3.63
CA ASN A 84 23.40 4.05 -4.44
C ASN A 84 23.30 2.75 -3.63
N PHE A 85 22.07 2.28 -3.39
CA PHE A 85 21.77 1.07 -2.64
C PHE A 85 21.05 0.03 -3.50
N SER A 86 21.48 -1.23 -3.38
CA SER A 86 20.78 -2.40 -3.90
C SER A 86 20.82 -3.49 -2.85
N GLY A 87 19.67 -4.06 -2.52
CA GLY A 87 19.56 -5.00 -1.42
C GLY A 87 18.14 -5.10 -0.88
N PRO A 88 17.95 -5.93 0.15
CA PRO A 88 16.65 -6.10 0.76
C PRO A 88 16.27 -4.88 1.61
N GLY A 89 14.98 -4.79 1.86
CA GLY A 89 14.41 -3.81 2.77
C GLY A 89 13.07 -4.25 3.31
N GLU A 90 12.50 -3.42 4.17
CA GLU A 90 11.18 -3.64 4.76
C GLU A 90 10.40 -2.33 4.75
N ALA A 91 9.12 -2.42 4.39
CA ALA A 91 8.15 -1.34 4.56
C ALA A 91 7.20 -1.70 5.69
N LYS A 92 7.00 -0.79 6.63
CA LYS A 92 6.04 -0.92 7.73
C LYS A 92 4.83 -0.05 7.44
N PHE A 93 3.65 -0.63 7.65
CA PHE A 93 2.38 0.03 7.44
C PHE A 93 1.53 -0.03 8.69
N SER A 94 0.68 0.96 8.86
CA SER A 94 -0.32 1.01 9.92
C SER A 94 -1.69 1.32 9.32
N ARG A 95 -2.71 0.64 9.82
CA ARG A 95 -4.09 0.82 9.40
C ARG A 95 -4.80 1.82 10.32
N TYR A 96 -5.46 2.81 9.74
CA TYR A 96 -6.27 3.79 10.45
C TYR A 96 -7.68 3.26 10.75
N THR A 97 -8.42 4.01 11.58
CA THR A 97 -9.80 3.72 11.96
C THR A 97 -10.78 3.72 10.79
N ASP A 98 -10.52 4.55 9.77
CA ASP A 98 -11.25 4.54 8.49
C ASP A 98 -10.92 3.31 7.62
N GLY A 99 -9.91 2.53 8.02
CA GLY A 99 -9.39 1.36 7.33
C GLY A 99 -8.47 1.66 6.14
N SER A 100 -8.03 2.92 5.99
CA SER A 100 -6.91 3.27 5.13
C SER A 100 -5.59 2.74 5.71
N TRP A 101 -4.60 2.52 4.85
CA TRP A 101 -3.24 2.17 5.26
C TRP A 101 -2.31 3.34 4.97
N ALA A 102 -1.40 3.64 5.89
CA ALA A 102 -0.22 4.44 5.60
C ALA A 102 1.05 3.64 5.76
N LEU A 103 2.05 3.99 4.96
CA LEU A 103 3.44 3.67 5.22
C LEU A 103 3.93 4.52 6.39
N THR A 104 4.40 3.85 7.44
CA THR A 104 4.89 4.46 8.69
C THR A 104 6.39 4.34 8.85
N GLY A 105 7.03 3.38 8.15
CA GLY A 105 8.48 3.30 8.12
C GLY A 105 9.02 2.53 6.93
N LEU A 106 10.27 2.82 6.58
CA LEU A 106 11.06 2.08 5.61
C LEU A 106 12.42 1.76 6.19
N PHE A 107 12.88 0.57 5.89
CA PHE A 107 14.21 0.08 6.21
C PHE A 107 14.84 -0.47 4.93
N PHE A 108 16.10 -0.14 4.70
CA PHE A 108 16.91 -0.73 3.63
C PHE A 108 18.26 -1.09 4.21
N GLY A 109 18.74 -2.31 3.99
CA GLY A 109 20.06 -2.75 4.45
C GLY A 109 20.05 -4.16 5.03
N ASN A 110 21.25 -4.75 5.11
CA ASN A 110 21.49 -6.05 5.74
C ASN A 110 22.17 -5.93 7.12
N ASP A 111 22.86 -4.80 7.35
CA ASP A 111 23.73 -4.59 8.50
C ASP A 111 23.51 -3.22 9.15
N ILE A 112 23.83 -3.11 10.44
CA ILE A 112 23.63 -1.89 11.24
C ILE A 112 24.44 -0.70 10.70
N LEU A 113 25.59 -0.96 10.06
CA LEU A 113 26.50 0.07 9.55
C LEU A 113 26.16 0.58 8.15
N ASP A 114 25.39 -0.18 7.36
CA ASP A 114 24.96 0.23 6.02
C ASP A 114 23.45 -0.03 5.87
N SER A 115 22.71 0.51 6.84
CA SER A 115 21.26 0.54 6.80
C SER A 115 20.69 1.94 6.87
N PHE A 116 19.55 2.11 6.20
CA PHE A 116 18.83 3.36 6.08
C PHE A 116 17.46 3.19 6.70
N TRP A 117 17.14 4.04 7.67
CA TRP A 117 15.88 4.01 8.39
C TRP A 117 15.11 5.30 8.14
N PHE A 118 13.91 5.16 7.62
CA PHE A 118 12.94 6.24 7.51
C PHE A 118 11.80 5.93 8.47
N LYS A 119 11.61 6.78 9.46
CA LYS A 119 10.56 6.66 10.48
C LYS A 119 9.58 7.81 10.36
N ASP A 120 8.46 7.68 11.07
CA ASP A 120 7.43 8.71 11.17
C ASP A 120 6.89 9.15 9.81
N LEU A 121 6.87 8.22 8.85
CA LEU A 121 6.23 8.43 7.56
C LEU A 121 4.71 8.43 7.74
N ASN A 122 4.01 9.17 6.88
CA ASN A 122 2.56 9.16 6.83
C ASN A 122 2.11 9.30 5.38
N ILE A 123 2.44 8.28 4.58
CA ILE A 123 2.14 8.27 3.14
C ILE A 123 1.00 7.29 2.90
N LYS A 124 -0.09 7.76 2.30
CA LYS A 124 -1.29 6.98 2.00
C LYS A 124 -1.46 6.79 0.50
N ASP A 125 -2.21 5.76 0.12
CA ASP A 125 -2.85 5.69 -1.21
C ASP A 125 -4.09 6.59 -1.13
N ASP A 126 -4.25 7.51 -2.09
CA ASP A 126 -5.32 8.51 -2.05
C ASP A 126 -6.62 7.89 -2.57
#